data_AF-A0A382V2R4-F1
#
_entry.id   AF-A0A382V2R4-F1
#
_cell.length_a   1.000
_cell.length_b   1.000
_cell.length_c   1.000
_cell.angle_alpha   90.00
_cell.angle_beta   90.00
_cell.angle_gamma   90.00
#
_symmetry.space_group_name_H-M   'P 1'
#
loop_
_entity.id
_entity.type
_entity.pdbx_description
1 polymer ?
#
loop_
_entity_poly.entity_id
_entity_poly.type
_entity_poly.pdbx_seq_one_letter_code
_entity_poly.pdbx_strand_id
1 'polypeptide(L)'
;EVPGIMFLSGGQSEADATAHLNAINAGDTCPWLLSYSYGRALQESALKSWGLNPNNHAVAQGHLLNRAHLNSAACAAQYIGEAA
;
A
#
# COMPACT_ATOMS: atom_id res chain seq x y z
N GLU A 1 -14.14 -7.37 21.32
CA GLU A 1 -14.42 -7.62 19.89
C GLU A 1 -13.24 -7.17 19.05
N VAL A 2 -13.14 -7.60 17.79
CA VAL A 2 -12.03 -7.24 16.90
C VAL A 2 -12.37 -5.94 16.17
N PRO A 3 -11.58 -4.86 16.29
CA PRO A 3 -11.90 -3.57 15.66
C PRO A 3 -11.49 -3.49 14.18
N GLY A 4 -10.54 -4.32 13.74
CA GLY A 4 -10.04 -4.29 12.38
C GLY A 4 -9.08 -5.42 12.05
N ILE A 5 -8.90 -5.63 10.75
CA ILE A 5 -7.98 -6.60 10.15
C ILE A 5 -6.98 -5.82 9.30
N MET A 6 -5.70 -5.95 9.65
CA MET A 6 -4.61 -5.30 8.94
C MET A 6 -3.89 -6.36 8.11
N PHE A 7 -4.11 -6.36 6.79
CA PHE A 7 -3.54 -7.37 5.91
C PHE A 7 -2.03 -7.22 5.77
N LEU A 8 -1.33 -8.35 5.70
CA LEU A 8 0.06 -8.40 5.25
C LEU A 8 0.11 -8.49 3.72
N SER A 9 1.18 -7.99 3.09
CA SER A 9 1.35 -8.06 1.62
C SER A 9 1.89 -9.40 1.14
N GLY A 10 2.61 -10.13 2.00
CA GLY A 10 2.80 -11.58 1.90
C GLY A 10 3.50 -12.15 0.67
N GLY A 11 4.13 -11.36 -0.19
CA GLY A 11 4.56 -11.86 -1.50
C GLY A 11 4.39 -10.85 -2.60
N GLN A 12 3.25 -10.16 -2.55
CA GLN A 12 2.71 -9.38 -3.64
C GLN A 12 3.57 -8.18 -4.02
N SER A 13 3.41 -7.75 -5.27
CA SER A 13 3.91 -6.47 -5.73
C SER A 13 3.20 -5.31 -5.00
N GLU A 14 3.79 -4.11 -5.04
CA GLU A 14 3.18 -2.90 -4.46
C GLU A 14 1.79 -2.62 -5.07
N ALA A 15 1.65 -2.79 -6.39
CA ALA A 15 0.40 -2.59 -7.13
C ALA A 15 -0.65 -3.64 -6.75
N ASP A 16 -0.29 -4.93 -6.75
CA ASP A 16 -1.24 -6.01 -6.45
C ASP A 16 -1.77 -5.93 -5.03
N ALA A 17 -0.91 -5.65 -4.05
CA ALA A 17 -1.32 -5.50 -2.65
C ALA A 17 -2.35 -4.36 -2.50
N THR A 18 -2.10 -3.23 -3.17
CA THR A 18 -3.00 -2.07 -3.18
C THR A 18 -4.33 -2.42 -3.87
N ALA A 19 -4.28 -3.07 -5.03
CA ALA A 19 -5.45 -3.44 -5.82
C ALA A 19 -6.35 -4.45 -5.08
N HIS A 20 -5.76 -5.45 -4.44
CA HIS A 20 -6.53 -6.43 -3.66
C HIS A 20 -7.18 -5.80 -2.43
N LEU A 21 -6.46 -4.94 -1.69
CA LEU A 21 -7.05 -4.23 -0.56
C LEU A 21 -8.23 -3.36 -0.98
N ASN A 22 -8.13 -2.70 -2.14
CA ASN A 22 -9.21 -1.91 -2.69
C ASN A 22 -10.42 -2.78 -3.07
N ALA A 23 -10.18 -3.90 -3.76
CA ALA A 23 -11.25 -4.82 -4.12
C ALA A 23 -11.98 -5.41 -2.90
N ILE A 24 -11.23 -5.69 -1.82
CA ILE A 24 -11.79 -6.15 -0.55
C ILE A 24 -12.68 -5.06 0.06
N ASN A 25 -12.22 -3.80 0.13
CA ASN A 25 -13.01 -2.70 0.68
C ASN A 25 -14.18 -2.27 -0.22
N ALA A 26 -14.13 -2.54 -1.53
CA ALA A 26 -15.21 -2.29 -2.47
C ALA A 26 -16.28 -3.43 -2.50
N GLY A 27 -16.00 -4.54 -1.83
CA GLY A 27 -16.88 -5.70 -1.75
C GLY A 27 -17.98 -5.55 -0.69
N ASP A 28 -18.36 -6.67 -0.09
CA ASP A 28 -19.42 -6.70 0.92
C ASP A 28 -19.04 -5.95 2.20
N THR A 29 -20.04 -5.33 2.83
CA THR A 29 -19.88 -4.67 4.12
C THR A 29 -19.38 -5.65 5.18
N CYS A 30 -18.19 -5.41 5.70
CA CYS A 30 -17.63 -6.13 6.82
C CYS A 30 -17.85 -5.36 8.14
N PRO A 31 -18.07 -6.05 9.27
CA PRO A 31 -18.21 -5.41 10.57
C PRO A 31 -16.87 -4.89 11.14
N TRP A 32 -15.76 -5.15 10.45
CA TRP A 32 -14.40 -4.77 10.86
C TRP A 32 -13.82 -3.77 9.88
N LEU A 33 -12.95 -2.87 10.38
CA LEU A 33 -12.12 -2.05 9.51
C LEU A 33 -11.11 -2.92 8.77
N LEU A 34 -11.00 -2.76 7.44
CA LEU A 34 -10.08 -3.51 6.60
C LEU A 34 -8.99 -2.56 6.09
N SER A 35 -7.76 -2.78 6.51
CA SER A 35 -6.62 -1.92 6.19
C SER A 35 -5.34 -2.74 6.01
N TYR A 36 -4.18 -2.09 5.99
CA TYR A 36 -2.89 -2.71 5.67
C TYR A 36 -1.88 -2.64 6.82
N SER A 37 -1.05 -3.67 6.91
CA SER A 37 0.20 -3.71 7.65
C SER A 37 1.29 -4.23 6.70
N TYR A 38 1.72 -3.36 5.80
CA TYR A 38 2.63 -3.73 4.71
C TYR A 38 4.08 -3.36 5.02
N GLY A 39 4.97 -4.34 4.87
CA GLY A 39 6.41 -4.11 4.78
C GLY A 39 6.81 -3.84 3.33
N ARG A 40 7.09 -4.92 2.58
CA ARG A 40 7.61 -4.82 1.21
C ARG A 40 6.72 -3.99 0.28
N ALA A 41 5.42 -4.25 0.23
CA ALA A 41 4.48 -3.50 -0.62
C ALA A 41 4.35 -2.00 -0.32
N LEU A 42 4.91 -1.52 0.80
CA LEU A 42 4.96 -0.09 1.14
C LEU A 42 6.34 0.53 0.85
N GLN A 43 7.41 -0.27 0.89
CA GLN A 43 8.79 0.23 0.99
C GLN A 43 9.67 -0.15 -0.19
N GLU A 44 9.28 -1.10 -1.06
CA GLU A 44 10.17 -1.68 -2.06
C GLU A 44 10.72 -0.64 -3.04
N SER A 45 9.88 0.23 -3.60
CA SER A 45 10.32 1.30 -4.50
C SER A 45 11.18 2.35 -3.78
N ALA A 46 10.85 2.68 -2.53
CA ALA A 46 11.62 3.61 -1.72
C ALA A 46 13.02 3.08 -1.42
N LEU A 47 13.12 1.82 -0.98
CA LEU A 47 14.39 1.16 -0.66
C LEU A 47 15.25 0.94 -1.91
N LYS A 48 14.65 0.58 -3.05
CA LYS A 48 15.38 0.49 -4.32
C LYS A 48 15.99 1.84 -4.70
N SER A 49 15.20 2.91 -4.66
CA SER A 49 15.67 4.26 -5.00
C SER A 49 16.81 4.72 -4.08
N TRP A 50 16.66 4.51 -2.76
CA TRP A 50 17.68 4.88 -1.78
C TRP A 50 18.94 4.01 -1.85
N GLY A 51 18.78 2.69 -2.08
CA GLY A 51 19.88 1.74 -2.16
C GLY A 51 20.80 1.95 -3.38
N LEU A 52 20.30 2.60 -4.43
CA LEU A 52 21.13 3.00 -5.59
C LEU A 52 22.06 4.17 -5.27
N ASN A 53 21.60 5.13 -4.47
CA ASN A 53 22.38 6.31 -4.09
C ASN A 53 21.86 6.88 -2.76
N PRO A 54 22.70 6.99 -1.71
CA PRO A 54 22.32 7.59 -0.43
C PRO A 54 21.75 9.02 -0.54
N ASN A 55 22.12 9.78 -1.57
CA ASN A 55 21.62 11.13 -1.83
C ASN A 55 20.18 11.14 -2.41
N ASN A 56 19.60 9.99 -2.76
CA ASN A 56 18.22 9.88 -3.26
C ASN A 56 17.16 9.95 -2.14
N HIS A 57 17.49 10.40 -0.93
CA HIS A 57 16.57 10.41 0.21
C HIS A 57 15.23 11.08 -0.12
N ALA A 58 15.23 12.20 -0.85
CA ALA A 58 14.00 12.91 -1.22
C ALA A 58 13.16 12.12 -2.22
N VAL A 59 13.79 11.46 -3.19
CA VAL A 59 13.10 10.60 -4.18
C VAL A 59 12.51 9.36 -3.48
N ALA A 60 13.27 8.72 -2.60
CA ALA A 60 12.82 7.58 -1.83
C ALA A 60 11.63 7.92 -0.92
N GLN A 61 11.67 9.08 -0.24
CA GLN A 61 10.54 9.60 0.52
C GLN A 61 9.31 9.85 -0.36
N GLY A 62 9.51 10.36 -1.58
CA GLY A 62 8.45 10.52 -2.57
C GLY A 62 7.77 9.20 -2.94
N HIS A 63 8.54 8.14 -3.18
CA HIS A 63 7.99 6.80 -3.44
C HIS A 63 7.21 6.26 -2.23
N LEU A 64 7.76 6.37 -1.02
CA LEU A 64 7.10 5.92 0.20
C LEU A 64 5.78 6.64 0.43
N LEU A 65 5.77 7.97 0.29
CA LEU A 65 4.56 8.78 0.45
C LEU A 65 3.51 8.43 -0.61
N ASN A 66 3.92 8.26 -1.87
CA ASN A 66 3.02 7.83 -2.92
C ASN A 66 2.39 6.46 -2.61
N ARG A 67 3.18 5.49 -2.11
CA ARG A 67 2.64 4.19 -1.67
C ARG A 67 1.70 4.30 -0.48
N ALA A 68 2.00 5.13 0.50
CA ALA A 68 1.11 5.37 1.62
C ALA A 68 -0.24 5.96 1.14
N HIS A 69 -0.22 6.91 0.22
CA HIS A 69 -1.43 7.50 -0.36
C HIS A 69 -2.26 6.48 -1.13
N LEU A 70 -1.66 5.66 -2.00
CA LEU A 70 -2.44 4.69 -2.77
C LEU A 70 -3.04 3.58 -1.89
N ASN A 71 -2.29 3.09 -0.89
CA ASN A 71 -2.84 2.14 0.09
C ASN A 71 -3.96 2.78 0.95
N SER A 72 -3.83 4.07 1.29
CA SER A 72 -4.90 4.80 1.99
C SER A 72 -6.15 4.94 1.12
N ALA A 73 -6.00 5.21 -0.18
CA ALA A 73 -7.11 5.23 -1.12
C ALA A 73 -7.77 3.84 -1.25
N ALA A 74 -6.97 2.77 -1.25
CA ALA A 74 -7.48 1.40 -1.26
C ALA A 74 -8.30 1.05 0.00
N CYS A 75 -7.90 1.51 1.19
CA CYS A 75 -8.72 1.38 2.41
C CYS A 75 -10.09 2.07 2.28
N ALA A 76 -10.18 3.13 1.48
CA ALA A 76 -11.42 3.86 1.22
C ALA A 76 -12.19 3.35 -0.01
N ALA A 77 -11.75 2.25 -0.64
CA ALA A 77 -12.29 1.75 -1.92
C ALA A 77 -12.22 2.78 -3.08
N GLN A 78 -11.22 3.67 -3.06
CA GLN A 78 -11.04 4.80 -3.98
C GLN A 78 -9.78 4.67 -4.85
N TYR A 79 -9.06 3.55 -4.80
CA TYR A 79 -7.90 3.33 -5.66
C TYR A 79 -8.35 3.00 -7.08
N ILE A 80 -7.91 3.81 -8.04
CA ILE A 80 -8.30 3.73 -9.47
C ILE A 80 -7.18 3.16 -10.37
N GLY A 81 -6.14 2.56 -9.77
CA GLY A 81 -4.93 2.16 -10.49
C GLY A 81 -3.82 3.21 -10.40
N GLU A 82 -2.65 2.86 -10.90
CA GLU A 82 -1.50 3.76 -11.02
C GLU A 82 -0.96 3.78 -12.45
N ALA A 83 -0.37 4.90 -12.85
CA ALA A 83 0.34 4.97 -14.11
C ALA A 83 1.58 4.05 -14.07
N ALA A 84 1.78 3.30 -15.16
CA ALA A 84 2.92 2.40 -15.34
C ALA A 84 4.25 3.16 -15.41
#